data_AF-A0A2E4AJA0-F1
#
_entry.id   AF-A0A2E4AJA0-F1
#
_cell.length_a   1.000
_cell.length_b   1.000
_cell.length_c   1.000
_cell.angle_alpha   90.00
_cell.angle_beta   90.00
_cell.angle_gamma   90.00
#
_symmetry.space_group_name_H-M   'P 1'
#
loop_
_entity.id
_entity.type
_entity.pdbx_description
1 polymer ?
#
loop_
_entity_poly.entity_id
_entity_poly.type
_entity_poly.pdbx_seq_one_letter_code
_entity_poly.pdbx_strand_id
1 'polypeptide(L)' 'PRSPFVTSGVRMGVASVTTQGMGSKEMGQIAEFTARILRQRDDDNAVKAIAAEVADLCADFPPYSD' A
#
# COMPACT_ATOMS: atom_id res chain seq x y z
N PRO A 1 -0.83 29.59 -5.31
CA PRO A 1 -0.16 28.81 -4.24
C PRO A 1 -1.16 27.86 -3.57
N ARG A 2 -0.82 26.58 -3.37
CA ARG A 2 -1.67 25.66 -2.59
C ARG A 2 -1.55 26.00 -1.10
N SER A 3 -2.64 25.79 -0.35
CA SER A 3 -2.69 26.03 1.11
C SER A 3 -1.57 25.28 1.84
N PRO A 4 -0.97 25.83 2.91
CA PRO A 4 0.02 25.13 3.74
C PRO A 4 -0.51 23.80 4.31
N PHE A 5 -1.84 23.69 4.44
CA PHE A 5 -2.52 22.48 4.91
C PHE A 5 -2.70 21.42 3.81
N VAL A 6 -2.40 21.74 2.55
CA VAL A 6 -2.44 20.81 1.42
C VAL A 6 -1.01 20.43 1.05
N THR A 7 -0.59 19.26 1.54
CA THR A 7 0.72 18.71 1.21
C THR A 7 0.75 18.23 -0.25
N SER A 8 1.96 18.12 -0.82
CA SER A 8 2.16 17.63 -2.19
C SER A 8 2.81 16.25 -2.25
N GLY A 9 2.92 15.56 -1.12
CA GLY A 9 3.60 14.27 -1.03
C GLY A 9 3.25 13.47 0.21
N VAL A 10 3.60 12.18 0.17
CA VAL A 10 3.37 11.19 1.23
C VAL A 10 4.73 10.62 1.64
N ARG A 11 4.93 10.41 2.94
CA ARG A 11 6.11 9.71 3.49
C ARG A 11 5.74 8.27 3.78
N MET A 12 6.51 7.32 3.25
CA MET A 12 6.33 5.89 3.50
C MET A 12 7.42 5.34 4.41
N GLY A 13 7.08 4.36 5.25
CA GLY A 13 7.99 3.68 6.16
C GLY A 13 7.75 2.18 6.16
N VAL A 14 8.81 1.40 6.36
CA VAL A 14 8.79 -0.07 6.22
C VAL A 14 8.69 -0.84 7.54
N ALA A 15 8.81 -0.15 8.68
CA ALA A 15 8.93 -0.80 9.99
C ALA A 15 7.79 -1.79 10.30
N SER A 16 6.54 -1.42 9.97
CA SER A 16 5.38 -2.30 10.17
C SER A 16 5.49 -3.57 9.33
N VAL A 17 5.59 -3.44 8.00
CA VAL A 17 5.62 -4.58 7.08
C VAL A 17 6.82 -5.49 7.30
N THR A 18 7.98 -4.95 7.65
CA THR A 18 9.16 -5.75 8.02
C THR A 18 8.95 -6.51 9.33
N THR A 19 8.30 -5.90 10.33
CA THR A 19 7.94 -6.59 11.59
C THR A 19 6.99 -7.75 11.33
N GLN A 20 6.13 -7.62 10.30
CA GLN A 20 5.17 -8.63 9.88
C GLN A 20 5.78 -9.73 9.00
N GLY A 21 7.09 -9.67 8.70
CA GLY A 21 7.80 -10.70 7.94
C GLY A 21 7.91 -10.44 6.44
N MET A 22 7.42 -9.30 5.93
CA MET A 22 7.53 -8.95 4.51
C MET A 22 8.97 -8.52 4.16
N GLY A 23 9.47 -8.99 3.01
CA GLY A 23 10.81 -8.73 2.52
C GLY A 23 10.85 -7.87 1.25
N SER A 24 11.99 -7.89 0.55
CA SER A 24 12.22 -7.10 -0.67
C SER A 24 11.25 -7.44 -1.81
N LYS A 25 10.80 -8.71 -1.89
CA LYS A 25 9.87 -9.17 -2.91
C LYS A 25 8.49 -8.53 -2.71
N GLU A 26 7.98 -8.60 -1.48
CA GLU A 26 6.68 -8.03 -1.10
C GLU A 26 6.71 -6.51 -1.18
N MET A 27 7.84 -5.87 -0.81
CA MET A 27 8.02 -4.43 -1.01
C MET A 27 7.92 -4.00 -2.47
N GLY A 28 8.35 -4.85 -3.43
CA GLY A 28 8.11 -4.62 -4.85
C GLY A 28 6.63 -4.59 -5.20
N GLN A 29 5.84 -5.51 -4.64
CA GLN A 29 4.38 -5.55 -4.83
C GLN A 29 3.70 -4.32 -4.20
N ILE A 30 4.09 -3.94 -2.98
CA ILE A 30 3.56 -2.75 -2.30
C ILE A 30 3.86 -1.48 -3.11
N ALA A 31 5.05 -1.36 -3.69
CA ALA A 31 5.42 -0.24 -4.55
C ALA A 31 4.54 -0.20 -5.82
N GLU A 32 4.27 -1.36 -6.42
CA GLU A 32 3.40 -1.46 -7.59
C GLU A 32 1.94 -1.09 -7.27
N PHE A 33 1.39 -1.60 -6.17
CA PHE A 33 0.05 -1.22 -5.69
C PHE A 33 -0.05 0.29 -5.45
N THR A 34 0.96 0.87 -4.80
CA THR A 34 1.04 2.32 -4.55
C THR A 34 1.07 3.10 -5.87
N ALA A 35 1.86 2.66 -6.86
CA ALA A 35 1.94 3.32 -8.15
C ALA A 35 0.64 3.21 -8.94
N ARG A 36 -0.05 2.06 -8.90
CA ARG A 36 -1.33 1.84 -9.54
C ARG A 36 -2.43 2.69 -8.94
N ILE A 37 -2.57 2.70 -7.60
CA ILE A 37 -3.63 3.47 -6.94
C ILE A 37 -3.46 4.96 -7.17
N LEU A 38 -2.23 5.49 -7.17
CA LEU A 38 -1.99 6.91 -7.43
C LEU A 38 -2.44 7.35 -8.84
N ARG A 39 -2.38 6.44 -9.83
CA ARG A 39 -2.80 6.68 -11.22
C ARG A 39 -4.29 6.42 -11.45
N GLN A 40 -4.88 5.49 -10.71
CA GLN A 40 -6.25 4.99 -10.93
C GLN A 40 -7.21 5.33 -9.77
N ARG A 41 -6.84 6.27 -8.89
CA ARG A 41 -7.63 6.62 -7.68
C ARG A 41 -9.07 7.03 -7.93
N ASP A 42 -9.39 7.50 -9.14
CA ASP A 42 -10.73 7.96 -9.53
C ASP A 42 -11.55 6.85 -10.24
N ASP A 43 -10.99 5.64 -10.38
CA ASP A 43 -11.66 4.45 -10.91
C ASP A 43 -11.99 3.48 -9.77
N ASP A 44 -13.25 3.48 -9.34
CA ASP A 44 -13.74 2.65 -8.24
C ASP A 44 -13.51 1.14 -8.45
N ASN A 45 -13.52 0.67 -9.70
CA ASN A 45 -13.29 -0.75 -9.98
C ASN A 45 -11.82 -1.09 -9.81
N ALA A 46 -10.92 -0.23 -10.30
CA ALA A 46 -9.49 -0.38 -10.08
C ALA A 46 -9.13 -0.31 -8.60
N VAL A 47 -9.73 0.64 -7.85
CA VAL A 47 -9.54 0.77 -6.40
C VAL A 47 -9.93 -0.53 -5.68
N LYS A 48 -11.09 -1.10 -6.00
CA LYS A 48 -11.56 -2.36 -5.41
C LYS A 48 -10.66 -3.54 -5.75
N ALA A 49 -10.20 -3.65 -6.99
CA ALA A 49 -9.29 -4.71 -7.43
C ALA A 49 -7.94 -4.62 -6.69
N ILE A 50 -7.34 -3.43 -6.63
CA ILE A 50 -6.08 -3.22 -5.90
C ILE A 50 -6.26 -3.52 -4.41
N ALA A 51 -7.38 -3.12 -3.80
CA ALA A 51 -7.66 -3.41 -2.41
C ALA A 51 -7.75 -4.93 -2.13
N ALA A 52 -8.33 -5.71 -3.05
CA ALA A 52 -8.37 -7.16 -2.94
C ALA A 52 -6.96 -7.77 -3.04
N GLU A 53 -6.15 -7.35 -4.00
CA GLU A 53 -4.76 -7.82 -4.14
C GLU A 53 -3.89 -7.47 -2.91
N VAL A 54 -4.12 -6.31 -2.30
CA VAL A 54 -3.47 -5.92 -1.02
C VAL A 54 -3.94 -6.81 0.12
N ALA A 55 -5.24 -7.12 0.19
CA ALA A 55 -5.79 -8.00 1.23
C ALA A 55 -5.21 -9.42 1.13
N ASP A 56 -5.08 -9.93 -0.09
CA ASP A 56 -4.46 -11.24 -0.35
C ASP A 56 -3.00 -11.26 0.11
N LEU A 57 -2.22 -10.21 -0.20
CA LEU A 57 -0.85 -10.08 0.30
C LEU A 57 -0.81 -10.05 1.83
N CYS A 58 -1.68 -9.28 2.48
CA CYS A 58 -1.70 -9.20 3.95
C CYS A 58 -2.13 -10.50 4.62
N ALA A 59 -2.97 -11.33 3.97
CA ALA A 59 -3.42 -12.60 4.51
C ALA A 59 -2.27 -13.60 4.71
N ASP A 60 -1.21 -13.51 3.90
CA ASP A 60 0.00 -14.32 4.02
C ASP A 60 0.89 -13.91 5.22
N PHE A 61 0.66 -12.73 5.81
CA PHE A 61 1.46 -12.16 6.90
C PHE A 61 0.58 -11.69 8.07
N PRO A 62 -0.08 -12.61 8.80
CA PRO A 62 -0.95 -12.24 9.91
C PRO A 62 -0.15 -11.61 11.07
N PRO A 63 -0.63 -10.49 11.67
CA PRO A 63 0.09 -9.79 12.73
C PRO A 63 0.21 -10.54 14.04
N TYR A 64 -0.78 -11.36 14.34
CA TYR A 64 -0.86 -12.16 15.55
C TYR A 64 -1.41 -13.52 15.11
N SER A 65 -0.56 -14.54 15.16
CA SER A 65 -0.87 -15.91 14.72
C SER A 65 -1.41 -16.80 15.85
N ASP A 66 -1.54 -16.24 17.06
CA ASP A 66 -2.01 -16.90 18.28
C ASP A 66 -3.23 -16.17 18.87
#